data_AF-A0A1H3J7I6-F1
#
_entry.id   AF-A0A1H3J7I6-F1
#
_cell.length_a   1.000
_cell.length_b   1.000
_cell.length_c   1.000
_cell.angle_alpha   90.00
_cell.angle_beta   90.00
_cell.angle_gamma   90.00
#
_symmetry.space_group_name_H-M   'P 1'
#
loop_
_entity.id
_entity.type
_entity.pdbx_description
1 polymer ?
#
loop_
_entity_poly.entity_id
_entity_poly.type
_entity_poly.pdbx_seq_one_letter_code
_entity_poly.pdbx_strand_id
1 'polypeptide(L)' 'MIRDARALRDEFVPQELQHRNSEIDHLSSCPRPIEEDVKGDHVLITSPSGAGKTTLAKYVCQQLER' A
#
# COMPACT_ATOMS: atom_id res chain seq x y z
N MET A 1 -28.35 -2.60 -5.17
CA MET A 1 -28.30 -2.79 -3.70
C MET A 1 -26.84 -3.01 -3.31
N ILE A 2 -26.31 -2.22 -2.38
CA ILE A 2 -24.93 -2.36 -1.87
C ILE A 2 -24.93 -3.43 -0.77
N ARG A 3 -24.07 -4.45 -0.89
CA ARG A 3 -23.98 -5.55 0.10
C ARG A 3 -23.14 -5.20 1.32
N ASP A 4 -22.09 -4.39 1.12
CA ASP A 4 -21.25 -3.86 2.18
C ASP A 4 -20.83 -2.42 1.83
N ALA A 5 -21.35 -1.45 2.57
CA ALA A 5 -21.05 -0.04 2.34
C ALA A 5 -19.64 0.37 2.80
N ARG A 6 -18.96 -0.46 3.60
CA ARG A 6 -17.60 -0.17 4.08
C ARG A 6 -16.59 -0.13 2.94
N ALA A 7 -16.81 -0.94 1.89
CA ALA A 7 -15.96 -0.98 0.71
C ALA A 7 -15.89 0.35 -0.06
N LEU A 8 -16.82 1.28 0.20
CA LEU A 8 -16.90 2.60 -0.44
C LEU A 8 -16.37 3.73 0.46
N ARG A 9 -15.91 3.42 1.68
CA ARG A 9 -15.34 4.43 2.58
C ARG A 9 -13.89 4.70 2.21
N ASP A 10 -13.46 5.96 2.33
CA ASP A 10 -12.11 6.39 1.97
C ASP A 10 -11.01 5.71 2.80
N GLU A 11 -11.35 5.22 4.00
CA GLU A 11 -10.41 4.53 4.87
C GLU A 11 -10.23 3.05 4.52
N PHE A 12 -11.12 2.48 3.69
CA PHE A 12 -11.08 1.08 3.36
C PHE A 12 -9.88 0.75 2.46
N VAL A 13 -9.09 -0.24 2.89
CA VAL A 13 -7.98 -0.78 2.11
C VAL A 13 -8.43 -2.14 1.54
N PRO A 14 -8.46 -2.31 0.21
CA PRO A 14 -8.80 -3.59 -0.41
C PRO A 14 -7.82 -4.70 -0.05
N GLN A 15 -8.28 -5.96 -0.11
CA GLN A 15 -7.40 -7.13 0.06
C GLN A 15 -6.46 -7.37 -1.13
N GLU A 16 -6.75 -6.75 -2.27
CA GLU A 16 -5.93 -6.83 -3.48
C GLU A 16 -6.01 -5.49 -4.23
N LEU A 17 -4.87 -5.00 -4.72
CA LEU A 17 -4.81 -3.82 -5.57
C LEU A 17 -4.51 -4.22 -7.01
N GLN A 18 -5.55 -4.15 -7.85
CA GLN A 18 -5.43 -4.43 -9.27
C GLN A 18 -4.56 -3.38 -9.98
N HIS A 19 -3.78 -3.83 -10.97
CA HIS A 19 -2.93 -2.99 -11.83
C HIS A 19 -1.82 -2.21 -11.11
N ARG A 20 -1.38 -2.72 -9.95
CA ARG A 20 -0.37 -2.07 -9.09
C ARG A 20 0.81 -2.96 -8.72
N ASN A 21 0.94 -4.13 -9.36
CA ASN A 21 1.94 -5.13 -8.99
C ASN A 21 3.36 -4.55 -8.96
N SER A 22 3.77 -3.82 -10.00
CA SER A 22 5.09 -3.19 -10.05
C SER A 22 5.37 -2.23 -8.90
N GLU A 23 4.38 -1.40 -8.55
CA GLU A 23 4.54 -0.43 -7.47
C GLU A 23 4.50 -1.10 -6.10
N ILE A 24 3.74 -2.18 -5.93
CA ILE A 24 3.76 -3.02 -4.72
C ILE A 24 5.14 -3.65 -4.56
N ASP A 25 5.67 -4.28 -5.61
CA ASP A 25 6.97 -4.95 -5.57
C ASP A 25 8.10 -3.95 -5.27
N HIS A 26 8.05 -2.76 -5.87
CA HIS A 26 9.03 -1.72 -5.61
C HIS A 26 8.91 -1.18 -4.18
N LEU A 27 7.72 -0.77 -3.75
CA LEU A 27 7.54 -0.17 -2.42
C LEU A 27 7.81 -1.16 -1.29
N SER A 28 7.45 -2.43 -1.45
CA SER A 28 7.73 -3.48 -0.47
C SER A 28 9.22 -3.76 -0.33
N SER A 29 10.03 -3.47 -1.35
CA SER A 29 11.48 -3.71 -1.31
C SER A 29 12.26 -2.73 -0.45
N CYS A 30 11.79 -1.49 -0.32
CA CYS A 30 12.46 -0.42 0.45
C CYS A 30 12.50 -0.66 1.97
N PRO A 31 11.41 -1.14 2.63
CA PRO A 31 11.42 -1.42 4.06
C PRO A 31 11.96 -2.81 4.42
N ARG A 32 12.22 -3.72 3.46
CA ARG A 32 12.76 -5.06 3.73
C ARG A 32 13.99 -5.09 4.67
N PRO A 33 14.96 -4.16 4.60
CA PRO A 33 16.09 -4.16 5.53
C PRO A 33 15.71 -4.14 7.01
N ILE A 34 14.51 -3.65 7.36
CA ILE A 34 14.02 -3.60 8.75
C ILE A 34 13.86 -5.02 9.33
N GLU A 35 13.61 -6.03 8.49
CA GLU A 35 13.55 -7.44 8.91
C GLU A 35 14.91 -7.94 9.43
N GLU A 36 16.01 -7.31 9.01
CA GLU A 36 17.37 -7.63 9.42
C GLU A 36 17.92 -6.66 10.49
N ASP A 37 17.03 -5.90 11.17
CA ASP A 37 17.39 -4.82 12.12
C ASP A 37 18.22 -3.69 11.47
N VAL A 38 18.12 -3.55 10.14
CA VAL A 38 18.76 -2.48 9.37
C VAL A 38 17.72 -1.44 9.00
N LYS A 39 18.11 -0.15 9.05
CA LYS A 39 17.20 0.93 8.65
C LYS A 39 16.82 0.80 7.16
N GLY A 40 15.51 0.76 6.88
CA GLY A 40 14.99 0.79 5.51
C GLY A 40 15.14 2.15 4.82
N ASP A 41 14.95 2.14 3.49
CA ASP A 41 15.08 3.34 2.67
C ASP A 41 13.89 4.29 2.80
N HIS A 42 14.14 5.60 2.66
CA HIS A 42 13.09 6.61 2.58
C HIS A 42 12.44 6.61 1.18
N VAL A 43 11.11 6.62 1.12
CA VAL A 43 10.35 6.61 -0.14
C VAL A 43 9.43 7.83 -0.26
N LEU A 44 9.40 8.44 -1.44
CA LEU A 44 8.47 9.51 -1.82
C LEU A 44 7.57 9.05 -2.96
N ILE A 45 6.25 9.05 -2.76
CA ILE A 45 5.27 8.62 -3.77
C ILE A 45 4.60 9.85 -4.41
N THR A 46 4.77 10.04 -5.72
CA THR A 46 4.21 11.18 -6.46
C THR A 46 3.22 10.74 -7.52
N SER A 47 2.06 11.41 -7.60
CA SER A 47 1.05 11.25 -8.67
C SER A 47 -0.11 12.24 -8.45
N PRO A 48 -1.04 12.41 -9.41
CA PRO A 48 -2.26 13.20 -9.23
C PRO A 48 -3.14 12.72 -8.06
N SER A 49 -4.04 13.57 -7.59
CA SER A 49 -5.04 13.18 -6.58
C SER A 49 -5.91 12.02 -7.09
N GLY A 50 -6.35 11.14 -6.17
CA GLY A 50 -7.16 9.97 -6.52
C GLY A 50 -6.41 8.80 -7.18
N ALA A 51 -5.12 8.94 -7.51
CA ALA A 51 -4.32 7.88 -8.12
C ALA A 51 -3.90 6.75 -7.15
N GLY A 52 -4.52 6.61 -5.97
CA GLY A 52 -4.31 5.47 -5.07
C GLY A 52 -3.02 5.46 -4.23
N LYS A 53 -2.27 6.57 -4.14
CA LYS A 53 -1.01 6.65 -3.35
C LYS A 53 -1.18 6.21 -1.89
N THR A 54 -2.19 6.77 -1.23
CA THR A 54 -2.45 6.50 0.19
C THR A 54 -2.90 5.05 0.39
N THR A 55 -3.74 4.53 -0.50
CA THR A 55 -4.19 3.13 -0.45
C THR A 55 -3.02 2.16 -0.69
N LEU A 56 -2.14 2.45 -1.66
CA LEU A 56 -0.94 1.65 -1.93
C LEU A 56 -0.01 1.59 -0.71
N ALA A 57 0.30 2.75 -0.10
CA ALA A 57 1.17 2.81 1.07
C ALA A 57 0.59 1.99 2.23
N LYS A 58 -0.70 2.18 2.55
CA LYS A 58 -1.39 1.41 3.59
C LYS A 58 -1.40 -0.09 3.29
N TYR A 59 -1.69 -0.46 2.04
CA TYR A 59 -1.72 -1.85 1.60
C TYR A 59 -0.38 -2.55 1.81
N VAL A 60 0.73 -1.92 1.40
CA VAL A 60 2.07 -2.49 1.57
C VAL A 60 2.45 -2.59 3.04
N CYS A 61 2.18 -1.55 3.85
CA CYS A 61 2.42 -1.63 5.30
C CYS A 61 1.64 -2.78 5.95
N GLN A 62 0.36 -2.98 5.58
CA GLN A 62 -0.44 -4.10 6.09
C GLN A 62 0.10 -5.47 5.68
N GLN A 63 0.85 -5.59 4.57
CA GLN A 63 1.50 -6.86 4.22
C GLN A 63 2.75 -7.12 5.06
N LEU A 64 3.47 -6.07 5.48
CA LEU A 64 4.67 -6.19 6.31
C LEU A 64 4.36 -6.46 7.80
N GLU A 65 3.16 -6.08 8.25
CA GLU A 65 2.68 -6.37 9.61
C GLU A 65 2.18 -7.82 9.79
N ARG A 66 2.11 -8.61 8.71
CA ARG A 66 1.69 -10.01 8.73
C ARG A 66 2.88 -10.94 8.95
#